data_AF-A0A4U8UM81-F1
#
_entry.id   AF-A0A4U8UM81-F1
#
_cell.length_a   1.000
_cell.length_b   1.000
_cell.length_c   1.000
_cell.angle_alpha   90.00
_cell.angle_beta   90.00
_cell.angle_gamma   90.00
#
_symmetry.space_group_name_H-M   'P 1'
#
loop_
_entity.id
_entity.type
_entity.pdbx_description
1 polymer ?
#
loop_
_entity_poly.entity_id
_entity_poly.type
_entity_poly.pdbx_seq_one_letter_code
_entity_poly.pdbx_strand_id
1 'polypeptide(L)'
;MRQVILDVRILADHKKSKIQPFLSLETTSESPNQAVKLPVLHLDPFDGDMAEWLAFKTTFLKYHVNMGDHEKYLQLLRKEPLMIAKSFSQDREPLKLVMEELDLRYGDTKEVKRHLRKRSEAYHKKSDAWQQQRELVDEIRCTYTQIKGMDSGYDGKAICEMILEKFPAYTQKAVLEKLGGEFTDVMTLLTTLNSVIKLNVRIANGIGDLNNKHNRFWRPGRDSHQSRYSGKTKSSQRGQEYGSDDHDRKPAMRSQFGQYNRDKCLFCEDNNKPENCMKVTDLAHRNQKKK
;
A
#
# COMPACT_ATOMS: atom_id res chain seq x y z
N MET A 1 -8.17 47.76 52.07
CA MET A 1 -8.53 46.48 52.72
C MET A 1 -9.86 46.01 52.13
N ARG A 2 -9.93 44.76 51.64
CA ARG A 2 -11.10 43.85 51.59
C ARG A 2 -12.40 44.41 50.93
N GLN A 3 -13.14 43.77 50.04
CA GLN A 3 -13.34 42.37 49.66
C GLN A 3 -14.24 42.46 48.41
N VAL A 4 -13.91 41.80 47.29
CA VAL A 4 -14.87 41.62 46.18
C VAL A 4 -15.36 40.18 46.29
N ILE A 5 -16.60 40.02 46.75
CA ILE A 5 -17.34 38.76 46.73
C ILE A 5 -18.17 38.73 45.45
N LEU A 6 -17.96 37.65 44.70
CA LEU A 6 -18.78 37.19 43.58
C LEU A 6 -20.24 37.06 44.00
N ASP A 7 -21.18 37.38 43.10
CA ASP A 7 -22.29 36.46 42.91
C ASP A 7 -22.84 36.47 41.48
N VAL A 8 -23.16 35.25 41.09
CA VAL A 8 -23.48 34.72 39.77
C VAL A 8 -24.93 35.01 39.42
N ARG A 9 -25.18 35.52 38.21
CA ARG A 9 -26.44 35.34 37.46
C ARG A 9 -26.23 35.73 36.00
N ILE A 10 -25.95 34.75 35.14
CA ILE A 10 -26.16 34.90 33.70
C ILE A 10 -27.03 33.75 33.21
N LEU A 11 -28.01 34.17 32.44
CA LEU A 11 -29.18 33.50 31.93
C LEU A 11 -28.85 32.31 31.04
N ALA A 12 -29.65 31.26 31.23
CA ALA A 12 -29.84 30.20 30.27
C ALA A 12 -30.57 30.74 29.04
N ASP A 13 -30.02 30.48 27.85
CA ASP A 13 -30.78 30.15 26.64
C ASP A 13 -29.83 29.96 25.47
N HIS A 14 -29.60 28.72 25.03
CA HIS A 14 -29.22 28.44 23.65
C HIS A 14 -29.59 27.00 23.24
N LYS A 15 -30.67 26.92 22.46
CA LYS A 15 -30.93 26.05 21.30
C LYS A 15 -30.27 24.65 21.30
N LYS A 16 -31.08 23.63 21.64
CA LYS A 16 -30.87 22.23 21.23
C LYS A 16 -31.30 22.07 19.76
N SER A 17 -30.34 21.82 18.84
CA SER A 17 -30.65 21.19 17.56
C SER A 17 -30.42 19.68 17.67
N LYS A 18 -31.47 18.93 17.33
CA LYS A 18 -31.48 17.48 17.17
C LYS A 18 -30.71 17.13 15.90
N ILE A 19 -29.70 16.26 16.01
CA ILE A 19 -29.27 15.40 14.91
C ILE A 19 -29.34 13.97 15.45
N GLN A 20 -30.29 13.20 14.92
CA GLN A 20 -30.37 11.75 15.09
C GLN A 20 -29.31 11.08 14.21
N PRO A 21 -28.67 9.99 14.65
CA PRO A 21 -28.25 8.94 13.75
C PRO A 21 -29.36 7.89 13.67
N PHE A 22 -29.82 7.74 12.43
CA PHE A 22 -30.68 6.71 11.89
C PHE A 22 -30.00 5.34 12.00
N LEU A 23 -30.53 4.44 12.83
CA LEU A 23 -30.42 2.99 12.66
C LEU A 23 -31.73 2.37 13.14
N SER A 24 -32.64 2.13 12.19
CA SER A 24 -33.75 1.20 12.39
C SER A 24 -33.32 -0.17 11.88
N LEU A 25 -33.31 -1.16 12.76
CA LEU A 25 -33.69 -2.52 12.41
C LEU A 25 -34.50 -3.08 13.58
N GLU A 26 -35.74 -3.36 13.24
CA GLU A 26 -36.85 -3.76 14.10
C GLU A 26 -36.88 -5.29 14.28
N THR A 27 -37.14 -5.71 15.53
CA THR A 27 -38.08 -6.77 16.00
C THR A 27 -37.78 -8.23 15.53
N THR A 28 -37.72 -9.31 16.34
CA THR A 28 -38.45 -9.69 17.58
C THR A 28 -37.83 -10.98 18.20
N SER A 29 -38.14 -11.19 19.48
CA SER A 29 -38.32 -12.45 20.26
C SER A 29 -37.13 -13.30 20.76
N GLU A 30 -36.99 -13.28 22.11
CA GLU A 30 -36.85 -14.40 23.07
C GLU A 30 -35.51 -15.19 23.25
N SER A 31 -34.76 -14.79 24.31
CA SER A 31 -33.89 -15.57 25.26
C SER A 31 -32.64 -16.35 24.76
N PRO A 32 -31.58 -16.65 25.58
CA PRO A 32 -31.16 -16.15 26.90
C PRO A 32 -29.76 -15.47 26.90
N ASN A 33 -29.43 -14.79 28.01
CA ASN A 33 -28.11 -14.29 28.42
C ASN A 33 -26.88 -14.81 27.65
N GLN A 34 -26.47 -14.12 26.58
CA GLN A 34 -25.07 -14.10 26.15
C GLN A 34 -24.45 -12.82 26.69
N ALA A 35 -23.62 -12.96 27.72
CA ALA A 35 -22.70 -11.90 28.13
C ALA A 35 -21.89 -11.52 26.88
N VAL A 36 -22.14 -10.32 26.36
CA VAL A 36 -21.40 -9.74 25.24
C VAL A 36 -19.95 -9.62 25.72
N LYS A 37 -19.11 -10.59 25.38
CA LYS A 37 -17.68 -10.52 25.64
C LYS A 37 -17.12 -9.43 24.73
N LEU A 38 -16.84 -8.27 25.32
CA LEU A 38 -16.15 -7.18 24.65
C LEU A 38 -14.85 -7.72 24.02
N PRO A 39 -14.48 -7.27 22.81
CA PRO A 39 -13.23 -7.65 22.19
C PRO A 39 -12.06 -7.30 23.11
N VAL A 40 -11.22 -8.29 23.44
CA VAL A 40 -9.98 -8.04 24.16
C VAL A 40 -9.05 -7.33 23.18
N LEU A 41 -8.71 -6.08 23.48
CA LEU A 41 -7.72 -5.33 22.71
C LEU A 41 -6.34 -5.94 22.99
N HIS A 42 -5.79 -6.62 21.98
CA HIS A 42 -4.41 -7.08 22.01
C HIS A 42 -3.50 -5.90 21.66
N LEU A 43 -2.68 -5.48 22.62
CA LEU A 43 -1.62 -4.52 22.39
C LEU A 43 -0.37 -5.27 21.95
N ASP A 44 0.33 -4.71 20.96
CA ASP A 44 1.60 -5.25 20.53
C ASP A 44 2.65 -5.08 21.65
N PRO A 45 3.45 -6.13 21.94
CA PRO A 45 4.48 -6.03 22.96
C PRO A 45 5.58 -5.04 22.55
N PHE A 46 6.00 -4.20 23.50
CA PHE A 46 7.13 -3.29 23.33
C PHE A 46 8.46 -4.00 23.63
N ASP A 47 9.37 -3.95 22.67
CA ASP A 47 10.65 -4.67 22.73
C ASP A 47 11.88 -3.76 22.86
N GLY A 48 11.67 -2.45 22.94
CA GLY A 48 12.72 -1.44 23.10
C GLY A 48 12.98 -0.59 21.86
N ASP A 49 12.18 -0.70 20.78
CA ASP A 49 12.30 0.20 19.64
C ASP A 49 11.90 1.64 20.01
N MET A 50 12.88 2.55 20.09
CA MET A 50 12.68 3.97 20.37
C MET A 50 11.64 4.64 19.45
N ALA A 51 11.52 4.19 18.20
CA ALA A 51 10.53 4.75 17.27
C ALA A 51 9.09 4.41 17.68
N GLU A 52 8.89 3.28 18.37
CA GLU A 52 7.58 2.78 18.77
C GLU A 52 7.19 3.23 20.18
N TRP A 53 8.15 3.74 20.97
CA TRP A 53 7.94 4.13 22.37
C TRP A 53 6.76 5.07 22.56
N LEU A 54 6.68 6.16 21.78
CA LEU A 54 5.61 7.14 21.96
C LEU A 54 4.22 6.55 21.66
N ALA A 55 4.13 5.72 20.61
CA ALA A 55 2.89 5.05 20.23
C ALA A 55 2.48 4.02 21.28
N PHE A 56 3.42 3.21 21.75
CA PHE A 56 3.22 2.25 22.84
C PHE A 56 2.77 2.95 24.12
N LYS A 57 3.51 3.96 24.60
CA LYS A 57 3.20 4.74 25.81
C LYS A 57 1.81 5.34 25.73
N THR A 58 1.46 6.00 24.62
CA THR A 58 0.15 6.63 24.44
C THR A 58 -0.98 5.60 24.47
N THR A 59 -0.79 4.48 23.79
CA THR A 59 -1.79 3.40 23.72
C THR A 59 -1.95 2.73 25.08
N PHE A 60 -0.84 2.44 25.75
CA PHE A 60 -0.83 1.87 27.09
C PHE A 60 -1.54 2.79 28.10
N LEU A 61 -1.20 4.08 28.11
CA LEU A 61 -1.80 5.05 29.03
C LEU A 61 -3.31 5.19 28.81
N LYS A 62 -3.76 5.14 27.55
CA LYS A 62 -5.17 5.25 27.19
C LYS A 62 -6.01 4.05 27.66
N TYR A 63 -5.47 2.84 27.63
CA TYR A 63 -6.24 1.61 27.87
C TYR A 63 -5.96 0.94 29.21
N HIS A 64 -4.82 1.18 29.86
CA HIS A 64 -4.36 0.39 31.02
C HIS A 64 -4.10 1.17 32.31
N VAL A 65 -4.02 2.51 32.28
CA VAL A 65 -3.82 3.30 33.52
C VAL A 65 -4.98 3.13 34.50
N ASN A 66 -6.17 2.79 34.03
CA ASN A 66 -7.35 2.58 34.88
C ASN A 66 -7.43 1.18 35.50
N MET A 67 -6.50 0.25 35.23
CA MET A 67 -6.65 -1.15 35.64
C MET A 67 -5.85 -1.55 36.88
N GLY A 68 -4.91 -0.75 37.38
CA GLY A 68 -4.07 -1.13 38.54
C GLY A 68 -3.21 -2.40 38.32
N ASP A 69 -3.24 -2.99 37.12
CA ASP A 69 -2.65 -4.30 36.82
C ASP A 69 -1.21 -4.15 36.30
N HIS A 70 -0.27 -4.04 37.24
CA HIS A 70 1.17 -4.10 36.95
C HIS A 70 1.55 -5.37 36.17
N GLU A 71 0.92 -6.52 36.46
CA GLU A 71 1.19 -7.78 35.78
C GLU A 71 0.84 -7.75 34.29
N LYS A 72 -0.29 -7.14 33.91
CA LYS A 72 -0.67 -6.99 32.50
C LYS A 72 0.31 -6.10 31.74
N TYR A 73 0.84 -5.08 32.41
CA TYR A 73 1.88 -4.23 31.83
C TYR A 73 3.18 -5.00 31.57
N LEU A 74 3.65 -5.80 32.54
CA LEU A 74 4.85 -6.63 32.36
C LEU A 74 4.70 -7.60 31.18
N GLN A 75 3.49 -8.12 30.93
CA GLN A 75 3.23 -9.01 29.79
C GLN A 75 3.40 -8.32 28.42
N LEU A 76 3.22 -6.99 28.38
CA LEU A 76 3.39 -6.17 27.18
C LEU A 76 4.83 -5.71 26.98
N LEU A 77 5.73 -5.94 27.93
CA LEU A 77 7.16 -5.65 27.76
C LEU A 77 7.94 -6.90 27.33
N ARG A 78 8.98 -6.69 26.53
CA ARG A 78 9.92 -7.72 26.07
C ARG A 78 11.35 -7.24 26.26
N LYS A 79 12.32 -8.16 26.16
CA LYS A 79 13.77 -7.88 26.14
C LYS A 79 14.21 -6.94 27.28
N GLU A 80 14.98 -5.90 26.95
CA GLU A 80 15.51 -4.92 27.90
C GLU A 80 14.41 -4.18 28.68
N PRO A 81 13.34 -3.65 28.06
CA PRO A 81 12.23 -3.04 28.81
C PRO A 81 11.66 -3.93 29.91
N LEU A 82 11.52 -5.24 29.65
CA LEU A 82 11.04 -6.19 30.66
C LEU A 82 12.04 -6.38 31.81
N MET A 83 13.34 -6.37 31.51
CA MET A 83 14.39 -6.47 32.55
C MET A 83 14.38 -5.26 33.46
N ILE A 84 14.24 -4.06 32.90
CA ILE A 84 14.04 -2.82 33.65
C ILE A 84 12.79 -2.94 34.50
N ALA A 85 11.67 -3.39 33.93
CA ALA A 85 10.43 -3.46 34.69
C ALA A 85 10.49 -4.42 35.90
N LYS A 86 11.20 -5.54 35.76
CA LYS A 86 11.40 -6.51 36.84
C LYS A 86 12.24 -5.96 37.99
N SER A 87 13.18 -5.03 37.75
CA SER A 87 14.03 -4.49 38.81
C SER A 87 13.27 -3.64 39.83
N PHE A 88 12.12 -3.09 39.46
CA PHE A 88 11.27 -2.26 40.33
C PHE A 88 10.11 -3.04 40.97
N SER A 89 10.05 -4.37 40.81
CA SER A 89 8.91 -5.20 41.26
C SER A 89 8.66 -5.20 42.78
N GLN A 90 9.65 -4.78 43.58
CA GLN A 90 9.57 -4.71 45.05
C GLN A 90 9.21 -3.32 45.58
N ASP A 91 9.08 -2.32 44.70
CA ASP A 91 8.80 -0.94 45.09
C ASP A 91 7.32 -0.69 45.40
N ARG A 92 7.03 0.41 46.11
CA ARG A 92 5.66 0.81 46.47
C ARG A 92 4.84 1.29 45.27
N GLU A 93 5.50 1.88 44.26
CA GLU A 93 4.86 2.39 43.03
C GLU A 93 5.58 1.85 41.77
N PRO A 94 5.57 0.52 41.55
CA PRO A 94 6.43 -0.12 40.57
C PRO A 94 6.12 0.34 39.14
N LEU A 95 4.82 0.51 38.80
CA LEU A 95 4.43 0.96 37.47
C LEU A 95 4.93 2.38 37.15
N LYS A 96 4.87 3.29 38.12
CA LYS A 96 5.28 4.68 37.92
C LYS A 96 6.79 4.78 37.70
N LEU A 97 7.58 4.13 38.56
CA LEU A 97 9.04 4.13 38.45
C LEU A 97 9.50 3.49 37.13
N VAL A 98 8.87 2.39 36.71
CA VAL A 98 9.19 1.78 35.42
C VAL A 98 8.85 2.71 34.26
N MET A 99 7.69 3.37 34.29
CA MET A 99 7.32 4.32 33.23
C MET A 99 8.27 5.51 33.17
N GLU A 100 8.73 6.02 34.32
CA GLU A 100 9.73 7.09 34.41
C GLU A 100 11.09 6.65 33.84
N GLU A 101 11.57 5.46 34.21
CA GLU A 101 12.86 4.92 33.70
C GLU A 101 12.80 4.62 32.20
N LEU A 102 11.69 4.04 31.71
CA LEU A 102 11.53 3.82 30.26
C LEU A 102 11.40 5.13 29.50
N ASP A 103 10.76 6.16 30.07
CA ASP A 103 10.69 7.47 29.41
C ASP A 103 12.06 8.16 29.39
N LEU A 104 12.87 7.99 30.43
CA LEU A 104 14.25 8.47 30.45
C LEU A 104 15.09 7.81 29.34
N ARG A 105 14.90 6.50 29.10
CA ARG A 105 15.70 5.75 28.11
C ARG A 105 15.20 5.88 26.68
N TYR A 106 13.88 5.82 26.48
CA TYR A 106 13.25 5.72 25.16
C TYR A 106 12.48 6.99 24.76
N GLY A 107 12.26 7.92 25.69
CA GLY A 107 11.49 9.15 25.49
C GLY A 107 12.28 10.37 25.04
N ASP A 108 13.60 10.28 24.86
CA ASP A 108 14.39 11.40 24.33
C ASP A 108 13.98 11.71 22.88
N THR A 109 13.18 12.77 22.72
CA THR A 109 12.67 13.24 21.43
C THR A 109 13.78 13.48 20.41
N LYS A 110 14.97 13.94 20.82
CA LYS A 110 16.09 14.16 19.88
C LYS A 110 16.61 12.84 19.33
N GLU A 111 16.73 11.85 20.20
CA GLU A 111 17.23 10.53 19.84
C GLU A 111 16.20 9.72 19.05
N VAL A 112 14.93 9.77 19.44
CA VAL A 112 13.81 9.23 18.66
C VAL A 112 13.79 9.82 17.26
N LYS A 113 13.93 11.15 17.13
CA LYS A 113 14.01 11.84 15.82
C LYS A 113 15.23 11.40 15.02
N ARG A 114 16.38 11.18 15.67
CA ARG A 114 17.59 10.63 15.02
C ARG A 114 17.34 9.21 14.51
N HIS A 115 16.68 8.35 15.28
CA HIS A 115 16.32 6.99 14.91
C HIS A 115 15.32 6.95 13.75
N LEU A 116 14.25 7.75 13.82
CA LEU A 116 13.25 7.86 12.76
C LEU A 116 13.87 8.36 11.44
N ARG A 117 14.80 9.32 11.48
CA ARG A 117 15.53 9.77 10.29
C ARG A 117 16.39 8.67 9.68
N LYS A 118 17.23 7.99 10.48
CA LYS A 118 18.02 6.84 10.00
C LYS A 118 17.13 5.75 9.40
N ARG A 119 15.97 5.47 10.01
CA ARG A 119 14.98 4.53 9.47
C ARG A 119 14.44 5.00 8.12
N SER A 120 14.13 6.29 8.00
CA SER A 120 13.63 6.89 6.75
C SER A 120 14.65 6.83 5.61
N GLU A 121 15.92 7.06 5.92
CA GLU A 121 17.03 6.96 4.98
C GLU A 121 17.24 5.52 4.52
N ALA A 122 17.16 4.56 5.44
CA ALA A 122 17.34 3.13 5.18
C ALA A 122 16.21 2.48 4.37
N TYR A 123 15.04 3.11 4.27
CA TYR A 123 13.94 2.59 3.46
C TYR A 123 14.36 2.44 2.01
N HIS A 124 14.16 1.23 1.50
CA HIS A 124 14.36 0.89 0.11
C HIS A 124 13.24 -0.06 -0.31
N LYS A 125 12.85 0.03 -1.58
CA LYS A 125 11.93 -0.96 -2.16
C LYS A 125 12.60 -2.33 -2.16
N LYS A 126 11.87 -3.37 -1.72
CA LYS A 126 12.32 -4.77 -1.85
C LYS A 126 12.20 -5.27 -3.30
N SER A 127 11.26 -4.70 -4.05
CA SER A 127 10.98 -5.03 -5.45
C SER A 127 10.24 -3.87 -6.13
N ASP A 128 10.25 -3.85 -7.45
CA ASP A 128 9.46 -2.92 -8.26
C ASP A 128 7.97 -3.32 -8.34
N ALA A 129 7.55 -4.43 -7.70
CA ALA A 129 6.15 -4.81 -7.63
C ALA A 129 5.29 -3.73 -6.93
N TRP A 130 4.09 -3.48 -7.46
CA TRP A 130 3.18 -2.45 -6.94
C TRP A 130 2.84 -2.59 -5.46
N GLN A 131 2.67 -3.83 -4.99
CA GLN A 131 2.39 -4.13 -3.60
C GLN A 131 3.54 -3.68 -2.68
N GLN A 132 4.79 -3.90 -3.10
CA GLN A 132 5.98 -3.50 -2.36
C GLN A 132 6.19 -1.98 -2.37
N GLN A 133 5.89 -1.32 -3.49
CA GLN A 133 5.86 0.15 -3.53
C GLN A 133 4.80 0.74 -2.60
N ARG A 134 3.64 0.09 -2.48
CA ARG A 134 2.57 0.52 -1.57
C ARG A 134 3.00 0.40 -0.10
N GLU A 135 3.58 -0.74 0.28
CA GLU A 135 4.13 -0.97 1.62
C GLU A 135 5.17 0.10 1.96
N LEU A 136 6.08 0.41 1.03
CA LEU A 136 7.06 1.47 1.19
C LEU A 136 6.42 2.86 1.42
N VAL A 137 5.36 3.22 0.68
CA VAL A 137 4.64 4.48 0.91
C VAL A 137 4.02 4.52 2.31
N ASP A 138 3.43 3.41 2.76
CA ASP A 138 2.78 3.33 4.07
C ASP A 138 3.82 3.42 5.21
N GLU A 139 4.98 2.79 5.07
CA GLU A 139 6.12 2.89 6.00
C GLU A 139 6.67 4.31 6.09
N ILE A 140 6.98 4.93 4.94
CA ILE A 140 7.49 6.32 4.88
C ILE A 140 6.46 7.28 5.49
N ARG A 141 5.17 7.11 5.16
CA ARG A 141 4.10 7.96 5.71
C ARG A 141 4.04 7.85 7.23
N CYS A 142 4.12 6.64 7.78
CA CYS A 142 4.08 6.44 9.23
C CYS A 142 5.24 7.19 9.91
N THR A 143 6.47 6.94 9.47
CA THR A 143 7.67 7.60 10.00
C THR A 143 7.62 9.12 9.86
N TYR A 144 7.19 9.64 8.70
CA TYR A 144 7.07 11.08 8.48
C TYR A 144 6.01 11.73 9.38
N THR A 145 4.86 11.09 9.60
CA THR A 145 3.83 11.65 10.49
C THR A 145 4.30 11.73 11.95
N GLN A 146 5.06 10.73 12.42
CA GLN A 146 5.67 10.77 13.75
C GLN A 146 6.68 11.91 13.86
N ILE A 147 7.54 12.03 12.86
CA ILE A 147 8.53 13.09 12.76
C ILE A 147 7.87 14.49 12.76
N LYS A 148 6.83 14.69 11.94
CA LYS A 148 6.12 15.97 11.80
C LYS A 148 5.44 16.39 13.12
N GLY A 149 4.98 15.41 13.91
CA GLY A 149 4.42 15.65 15.24
C GLY A 149 5.44 16.12 16.29
N MET A 150 6.75 15.92 16.05
CA MET A 150 7.86 16.21 16.98
C MET A 150 8.64 17.49 16.63
N ASP A 151 8.03 18.46 15.93
CA ASP A 151 8.55 19.81 15.56
C ASP A 151 9.04 20.00 14.10
N SER A 152 8.97 21.26 13.66
CA SER A 152 8.41 21.81 12.42
C SER A 152 9.43 22.36 11.40
N GLY A 153 10.72 22.28 11.69
CA GLY A 153 11.79 22.80 10.82
C GLY A 153 12.29 21.79 9.78
N TYR A 154 11.44 21.40 8.84
CA TYR A 154 11.82 20.50 7.74
C TYR A 154 11.91 21.24 6.41
N ASP A 155 13.01 21.03 5.69
CA ASP A 155 13.06 21.34 4.27
C ASP A 155 12.21 20.30 3.53
N GLY A 156 10.94 20.66 3.32
CA GLY A 156 9.97 19.80 2.66
C GLY A 156 10.40 19.40 1.25
N LYS A 157 11.17 20.25 0.54
CA LYS A 157 11.65 19.96 -0.82
C LYS A 157 12.73 18.88 -0.81
N ALA A 158 13.76 19.02 0.02
CA ALA A 158 14.83 18.03 0.12
C ALA A 158 14.31 16.64 0.52
N ILE A 159 13.33 16.59 1.43
CA ILE A 159 12.69 15.32 1.85
C ILE A 159 11.85 14.73 0.71
N CYS A 160 11.13 15.58 0.00
CA CYS A 160 10.35 15.20 -1.16
C CYS A 160 11.21 14.55 -2.25
N GLU A 161 12.38 15.12 -2.55
CA GLU A 161 13.36 14.57 -3.48
C GLU A 161 13.88 13.21 -2.99
N MET A 162 14.33 13.13 -1.72
CA MET A 162 14.81 11.89 -1.11
C MET A 162 13.76 10.76 -1.12
N ILE A 163 12.48 11.08 -0.91
CA ILE A 163 11.40 10.10 -0.96
C ILE A 163 11.19 9.61 -2.40
N LEU A 164 11.17 10.53 -3.37
CA LEU A 164 10.90 10.21 -4.76
C LEU A 164 11.97 9.27 -5.34
N GLU A 165 13.24 9.50 -4.99
CA GLU A 165 14.37 8.66 -5.40
C GLU A 165 14.23 7.18 -4.99
N LYS A 166 13.45 6.87 -3.95
CA LYS A 166 13.21 5.49 -3.49
C LYS A 166 12.29 4.69 -4.42
N PHE A 167 11.60 5.34 -5.35
CA PHE A 167 10.64 4.69 -6.26
C PHE A 167 11.23 4.43 -7.65
N PRO A 168 10.66 3.51 -8.44
CA PRO A 168 11.08 3.29 -9.83
C PRO A 168 10.81 4.51 -10.72
N ALA A 169 11.65 4.72 -11.73
CA ALA A 169 11.58 5.88 -12.63
C ALA A 169 10.20 6.08 -13.28
N TYR A 170 9.49 5.00 -13.62
CA TYR A 170 8.13 5.11 -14.17
C TYR A 170 7.11 5.65 -13.15
N THR A 171 7.24 5.28 -11.87
CA THR A 171 6.40 5.80 -10.79
C THR A 171 6.75 7.26 -10.53
N GLN A 172 8.05 7.59 -10.50
CA GLN A 172 8.52 8.96 -10.33
C GLN A 172 7.94 9.88 -11.41
N LYS A 173 8.06 9.49 -12.68
CA LYS A 173 7.53 10.24 -13.83
C LYS A 173 6.02 10.48 -13.70
N ALA A 174 5.24 9.43 -13.43
CA ALA A 174 3.79 9.54 -13.30
C ALA A 174 3.35 10.44 -12.13
N VAL A 175 4.15 10.50 -11.05
CA VAL A 175 3.91 11.40 -9.92
C VAL A 175 4.25 12.84 -10.28
N LEU A 176 5.39 13.09 -10.92
CA LEU A 176 5.80 14.43 -11.37
C LEU A 176 4.82 15.02 -12.39
N GLU A 177 4.31 14.20 -13.32
CA GLU A 177 3.28 14.60 -14.29
C GLU A 177 1.99 15.04 -13.60
N LYS A 178 1.59 14.39 -12.50
CA LYS A 178 0.41 14.77 -11.72
C LYS A 178 0.63 16.01 -10.85
N LEU A 179 1.85 16.22 -10.34
CA LEU A 179 2.16 17.32 -9.43
C LEU A 179 2.53 18.63 -10.17
N GLY A 180 2.87 18.57 -11.45
CA GLY A 180 3.28 19.75 -12.21
C GLY A 180 4.73 20.20 -11.93
N GLY A 181 5.59 19.30 -11.44
CA GLY A 181 7.03 19.51 -11.32
C GLY A 181 7.53 20.12 -10.00
N GLU A 182 6.78 21.04 -9.38
CA GLU A 182 7.16 21.62 -8.08
C GLU A 182 6.31 21.08 -6.94
N PHE A 183 6.96 20.53 -5.91
CA PHE A 183 6.30 20.01 -4.72
C PHE A 183 7.17 20.24 -3.48
N THR A 184 6.61 20.93 -2.50
CA THR A 184 7.25 21.22 -1.21
C THR A 184 6.58 20.50 -0.04
N ASP A 185 5.36 19.99 -0.24
CA ASP A 185 4.64 19.24 0.79
C ASP A 185 4.78 17.73 0.61
N VAL A 186 5.45 17.11 1.57
CA VAL A 186 5.67 15.66 1.65
C VAL A 186 4.35 14.89 1.73
N MET A 187 3.31 15.41 2.39
CA MET A 187 2.03 14.70 2.47
C MET A 187 1.30 14.67 1.12
N THR A 188 1.36 15.76 0.38
CA THR A 188 0.86 15.85 -1.00
C THR A 188 1.59 14.87 -1.92
N LEU A 189 2.93 14.77 -1.80
CA LEU A 189 3.73 13.78 -2.51
C LEU A 189 3.29 12.34 -2.20
N LEU A 190 3.21 11.97 -0.92
CA LEU A 190 2.85 10.62 -0.48
C LEU A 190 1.42 10.24 -0.89
N THR A 191 0.50 11.20 -0.85
CA THR A 191 -0.89 11.00 -1.31
C THR A 191 -0.92 10.75 -2.81
N THR A 192 -0.13 11.50 -3.58
CA THR A 192 -0.05 11.35 -5.03
C THR A 192 0.60 10.02 -5.42
N LEU A 193 1.70 9.63 -4.77
CA LEU A 193 2.33 8.32 -4.91
C LEU A 193 1.32 7.18 -4.70
N ASN A 194 0.57 7.20 -3.60
CA ASN A 194 -0.46 6.21 -3.32
C ASN A 194 -1.55 6.18 -4.40
N SER A 195 -1.94 7.36 -4.92
CA SER A 195 -2.93 7.45 -6.01
C SER A 195 -2.43 6.81 -7.31
N VAL A 196 -1.15 7.04 -7.66
CA VAL A 196 -0.50 6.50 -8.86
C VAL A 196 -0.37 4.99 -8.74
N ILE A 197 0.10 4.49 -7.59
CA ILE A 197 0.21 3.06 -7.33
C ILE A 197 -1.17 2.39 -7.40
N LYS A 198 -2.19 2.95 -6.74
CA LYS A 198 -3.57 2.41 -6.80
C LYS A 198 -4.12 2.36 -8.22
N LEU A 199 -3.89 3.39 -9.01
CA LEU A 199 -4.33 3.43 -10.42
C LEU A 199 -3.64 2.33 -11.23
N ASN A 200 -2.33 2.18 -11.09
CA ASN A 200 -1.58 1.16 -11.82
C ASN A 200 -1.94 -0.27 -11.39
N VAL A 201 -2.22 -0.51 -10.11
CA VAL A 201 -2.76 -1.80 -9.63
C VAL A 201 -4.09 -2.11 -10.30
N ARG A 202 -5.00 -1.13 -10.42
CA ARG A 202 -6.28 -1.32 -11.12
C ARG A 202 -6.08 -1.62 -12.60
N ILE A 203 -5.17 -0.91 -13.27
CA ILE A 203 -4.85 -1.13 -14.68
C ILE A 203 -4.27 -2.55 -14.88
N ALA A 204 -3.30 -2.96 -14.06
CA ALA A 204 -2.70 -4.29 -14.13
C ALA A 204 -3.73 -5.40 -13.95
N ASN A 205 -4.65 -5.24 -12.99
CA ASN A 205 -5.73 -6.20 -12.74
C ASN A 205 -6.76 -6.22 -13.88
N GLY A 206 -7.14 -5.05 -14.41
CA GLY A 206 -8.10 -4.95 -15.52
C GLY A 206 -7.55 -5.49 -16.84
N ILE A 207 -6.25 -5.35 -17.11
CA ILE A 207 -5.58 -5.95 -18.26
C ILE A 207 -5.48 -7.48 -18.11
N GLY A 208 -5.24 -7.97 -16.88
CA GLY A 208 -5.27 -9.40 -16.57
C GLY A 208 -6.63 -10.04 -16.91
N ASP A 209 -7.73 -9.35 -16.58
CA ASP A 209 -9.09 -9.83 -16.88
C ASP A 209 -9.41 -9.83 -18.38
N LEU A 210 -8.91 -8.85 -19.14
CA LEU A 210 -9.10 -8.80 -20.59
C LEU A 210 -8.33 -9.93 -21.30
N ASN A 211 -7.09 -10.20 -20.89
CA ASN A 211 -6.29 -11.31 -21.44
C ASN A 211 -6.88 -12.68 -21.09
N ASN A 212 -7.47 -12.83 -19.89
CA ASN A 212 -8.07 -14.09 -19.46
C ASN A 212 -9.47 -14.36 -20.09
N LYS A 213 -10.15 -13.29 -20.54
CA LYS A 213 -11.38 -13.41 -21.34
C LYS A 213 -11.06 -13.74 -22.81
N HIS A 214 -9.99 -13.18 -23.38
CA HIS A 214 -9.57 -13.50 -24.75
C HIS A 214 -9.08 -14.94 -24.91
N ASN A 215 -8.39 -15.50 -23.92
CA ASN A 215 -7.94 -16.90 -23.95
C ASN A 215 -9.06 -17.94 -23.79
N ARG A 216 -10.26 -17.55 -23.36
CA ARG A 216 -11.43 -18.45 -23.31
C ARG A 216 -12.23 -18.47 -24.61
N PHE A 217 -12.08 -17.47 -25.47
CA PHE A 217 -12.78 -17.38 -26.76
C PHE A 217 -12.01 -18.06 -27.91
N TRP A 218 -10.72 -18.34 -27.74
CA TRP A 218 -9.87 -19.00 -28.74
C TRP A 218 -9.37 -20.37 -28.27
N ARG A 219 -10.27 -21.22 -27.76
CA ARG A 219 -10.06 -22.67 -27.91
C ARG A 219 -10.78 -23.07 -29.20
N PRO A 220 -10.04 -23.35 -30.30
CA PRO A 220 -10.64 -24.03 -31.43
C PRO A 220 -11.30 -25.30 -30.90
N GLY A 221 -12.56 -25.52 -31.27
CA GLY A 221 -13.29 -26.73 -30.98
C GLY A 221 -12.39 -27.92 -31.25
N ARG A 222 -12.06 -28.66 -30.20
CA ARG A 222 -11.43 -29.96 -30.34
C ARG A 222 -12.56 -30.88 -30.77
N ASP A 223 -12.81 -30.89 -32.07
CA ASP A 223 -13.71 -31.86 -32.70
C ASP A 223 -13.23 -33.24 -32.27
N SER A 224 -14.07 -33.85 -31.45
CA SER A 224 -13.89 -35.17 -30.89
C SER A 224 -14.27 -36.18 -31.96
N HIS A 225 -13.48 -36.25 -33.03
CA HIS A 225 -13.47 -37.42 -33.88
C HIS A 225 -12.67 -38.53 -33.19
N GLN A 226 -13.39 -39.32 -32.39
CA GLN A 226 -13.04 -40.70 -32.10
C GLN A 226 -12.87 -41.44 -33.44
N SER A 227 -11.64 -41.55 -33.93
CA SER A 227 -11.27 -42.58 -34.91
C SER A 227 -10.49 -43.66 -34.18
N ARG A 228 -11.20 -44.73 -33.83
CA ARG A 228 -10.59 -46.02 -33.49
C ARG A 228 -10.06 -46.61 -34.79
N TYR A 229 -8.75 -46.53 -35.02
CA TYR A 229 -8.08 -47.48 -35.88
C TYR A 229 -6.91 -48.10 -35.14
N SER A 230 -7.12 -49.35 -34.74
CA SER A 230 -6.06 -50.25 -34.31
C SER A 230 -5.24 -50.62 -35.54
N GLY A 231 -3.95 -50.28 -35.54
CA GLY A 231 -2.99 -50.70 -36.54
C GLY A 231 -1.66 -51.01 -35.87
N LYS A 232 -1.43 -52.30 -35.64
CA LYS A 232 -0.16 -52.87 -35.17
C LYS A 232 0.90 -52.78 -36.27
N THR A 233 2.09 -52.27 -35.95
CA THR A 233 3.41 -52.69 -36.50
C THR A 233 4.48 -52.20 -35.51
N LYS A 234 5.05 -53.04 -34.64
CA LYS A 234 6.27 -53.86 -34.80
C LYS A 234 7.51 -53.09 -35.30
N SER A 235 8.44 -52.88 -34.35
CA SER A 235 9.89 -53.16 -34.38
C SER A 235 10.76 -52.75 -35.58
N SER A 236 11.84 -51.99 -35.31
CA SER A 236 13.25 -52.27 -35.67
C SER A 236 14.10 -51.01 -35.37
N GLN A 237 14.95 -51.01 -34.34
CA GLN A 237 16.42 -51.11 -34.41
C GLN A 237 17.16 -50.12 -35.36
N ARG A 238 17.95 -49.24 -34.70
CA ARG A 238 19.39 -48.93 -34.88
C ARG A 238 19.94 -48.32 -36.19
N GLY A 239 20.86 -47.36 -36.02
CA GLY A 239 21.90 -46.92 -36.98
C GLY A 239 21.69 -45.48 -37.49
N GLN A 240 22.31 -44.43 -36.94
CA GLN A 240 23.70 -43.94 -37.08
C GLN A 240 24.08 -43.37 -38.47
N GLU A 241 24.58 -42.13 -38.43
CA GLU A 241 25.60 -41.48 -39.30
C GLU A 241 25.23 -40.52 -40.46
N TYR A 242 25.81 -39.31 -40.30
CA TYR A 242 26.44 -38.35 -41.23
C TYR A 242 25.84 -38.00 -42.61
N GLY A 243 25.84 -36.68 -42.89
CA GLY A 243 26.09 -36.17 -44.25
C GLY A 243 25.20 -35.01 -44.71
N SER A 244 25.70 -33.79 -44.51
CA SER A 244 25.77 -32.66 -45.45
C SER A 244 24.55 -32.07 -46.18
N ASP A 245 24.66 -30.76 -46.36
CA ASP A 245 24.14 -29.89 -47.43
C ASP A 245 22.78 -29.17 -47.27
N ASP A 246 22.93 -27.89 -46.93
CA ASP A 246 22.43 -26.73 -47.67
C ASP A 246 21.08 -26.86 -48.38
N HIS A 247 20.06 -26.24 -47.80
CA HIS A 247 19.01 -25.54 -48.54
C HIS A 247 18.35 -24.46 -47.66
N ASP A 248 18.54 -23.20 -48.06
CA ASP A 248 17.53 -22.13 -48.05
C ASP A 248 16.66 -21.97 -46.79
N ARG A 249 17.26 -21.51 -45.69
CA ARG A 249 16.50 -20.85 -44.62
C ARG A 249 16.11 -19.44 -45.07
N LYS A 250 14.92 -19.33 -45.67
CA LYS A 250 14.16 -18.07 -45.76
C LYS A 250 14.18 -17.37 -44.39
N PRO A 251 14.52 -16.08 -44.31
CA PRO A 251 14.43 -15.35 -43.05
C PRO A 251 12.98 -15.37 -42.59
N ALA A 252 12.75 -15.88 -41.37
CA ALA A 252 11.49 -15.74 -40.69
C ALA A 252 11.10 -14.27 -40.71
N MET A 253 10.03 -13.95 -41.43
CA MET A 253 9.46 -12.61 -41.44
C MET A 253 9.21 -12.21 -39.99
N ARG A 254 9.98 -11.20 -39.58
CA ARG A 254 9.81 -10.36 -38.42
C ARG A 254 8.31 -10.11 -38.22
N SER A 255 7.69 -10.81 -37.26
CA SER A 255 6.33 -10.50 -36.79
C SER A 255 6.36 -9.24 -35.94
N GLN A 256 6.79 -8.13 -36.54
CA GLN A 256 6.40 -6.80 -36.11
C GLN A 256 5.08 -6.57 -36.82
N PHE A 257 3.97 -6.64 -36.11
CA PHE A 257 2.85 -5.70 -36.22
C PHE A 257 1.82 -6.17 -35.18
N GLY A 258 1.67 -5.35 -34.14
CA GLY A 258 0.67 -5.54 -33.11
C GLY A 258 -0.70 -5.75 -33.73
N GLN A 259 -1.45 -6.70 -33.17
CA GLN A 259 -2.82 -6.99 -33.50
C GLN A 259 -3.70 -5.79 -33.11
N TYR A 260 -3.75 -4.76 -33.95
CA TYR A 260 -4.73 -3.70 -33.83
C TYR A 260 -6.10 -4.25 -34.26
N ASN A 261 -7.13 -3.97 -33.46
CA ASN A 261 -8.54 -4.29 -33.76
C ASN A 261 -8.86 -3.89 -35.21
N ARG A 262 -9.12 -4.89 -36.06
CA ARG A 262 -9.23 -4.74 -37.53
C ARG A 262 -10.45 -3.94 -38.00
N ASP A 263 -11.33 -3.56 -37.09
CA ASP A 263 -12.64 -3.03 -37.45
C ASP A 263 -12.71 -1.49 -37.43
N LYS A 264 -11.64 -0.80 -37.01
CA LYS A 264 -11.59 0.67 -37.01
C LYS A 264 -10.32 1.22 -37.65
N CYS A 265 -10.48 2.22 -38.50
CA CYS A 265 -9.38 2.93 -39.13
C CYS A 265 -8.64 3.78 -38.09
N LEU A 266 -7.32 3.55 -37.92
CA LEU A 266 -6.48 4.35 -37.01
C LEU A 266 -6.40 5.84 -37.37
N PHE A 267 -6.76 6.20 -38.59
CA PHE A 267 -6.64 7.57 -39.07
C PHE A 267 -7.90 8.40 -38.85
N CYS A 268 -9.08 7.79 -39.03
CA CYS A 268 -10.37 8.48 -39.00
C CYS A 268 -11.42 7.85 -38.07
N GLU A 269 -11.08 6.77 -37.37
CA GLU A 269 -11.95 6.04 -36.43
C GLU A 269 -13.22 5.41 -37.05
N ASP A 270 -13.39 5.52 -38.37
CA ASP A 270 -14.48 4.89 -39.12
C ASP A 270 -14.28 3.37 -39.27
N ASN A 271 -15.37 2.66 -39.60
CA ASN A 271 -15.39 1.20 -39.77
C ASN A 271 -14.84 0.77 -41.15
N ASN A 272 -13.57 1.06 -41.41
CA ASN A 272 -12.87 0.61 -42.60
C ASN A 272 -11.41 0.28 -42.27
N LYS A 273 -10.78 -0.54 -43.13
CA LYS A 273 -9.36 -0.85 -42.98
C LYS A 273 -8.51 0.41 -43.21
N PRO A 274 -7.38 0.59 -42.49
CA PRO A 274 -6.49 1.74 -42.66
C PRO A 274 -5.97 1.92 -44.10
N GLU A 275 -5.78 0.82 -44.84
CA GLU A 275 -5.40 0.83 -46.26
C GLU A 275 -6.45 1.46 -47.19
N ASN A 276 -7.72 1.48 -46.77
CA ASN A 276 -8.86 2.00 -47.54
C ASN A 276 -9.38 3.34 -46.98
N CYS A 277 -8.56 4.08 -46.23
CA CYS A 277 -8.95 5.37 -45.66
C CYS A 277 -8.95 6.48 -46.71
N MET A 278 -10.15 6.86 -47.19
CA MET A 278 -10.34 7.98 -48.11
C MET A 278 -10.03 9.36 -47.48
N LYS A 279 -10.05 9.45 -46.15
CA LYS A 279 -9.78 10.70 -45.42
C LYS A 279 -8.28 11.01 -45.28
N VAL A 280 -7.39 10.06 -45.57
CA VAL A 280 -5.93 10.26 -45.55
C VAL A 280 -5.32 9.80 -46.87
N THR A 281 -5.22 10.77 -47.79
CA THR A 281 -4.68 10.58 -49.14
C THR A 281 -3.16 10.74 -49.19
N ASP A 282 -2.56 11.43 -48.22
CA ASP A 282 -1.13 11.75 -48.21
C ASP A 282 -0.31 10.80 -47.32
N LEU A 283 0.83 10.34 -47.85
CA LEU A 283 1.76 9.40 -47.23
C LEU A 283 2.46 10.03 -46.00
N ALA A 284 2.67 11.35 -45.99
CA ALA A 284 3.30 12.05 -44.86
C ALA A 284 2.42 11.99 -43.60
N HIS A 285 1.12 12.19 -43.76
CA HIS A 285 0.13 12.05 -42.68
C HIS A 285 0.05 10.62 -42.13
N ARG A 286 0.27 9.60 -42.98
CA ARG A 286 0.30 8.19 -42.55
C ARG A 286 1.48 7.87 -41.63
N ASN A 287 2.57 8.63 -41.69
CA ASN A 287 3.78 8.37 -40.90
C ASN A 287 3.84 9.17 -39.59
N GLN A 288 3.07 10.25 -39.43
CA GLN A 288 3.05 11.04 -38.20
C GLN A 288 2.28 10.38 -37.05
N LYS A 289 1.20 9.63 -37.36
CA LYS A 289 0.42 8.89 -36.35
C LYS A 289 1.02 7.50 -35.98
N LYS A 290 2.23 7.18 -36.44
CA LYS A 290 2.94 5.92 -36.16
C LYS A 290 3.86 5.97 -34.93
N LYS A 291 3.87 7.07 -34.17
CA LYS A 291 4.61 7.22 -32.91
C LYS A 291 3.69 7.09 -31.72
#